data_AF-A0A2M9CRG4-F1
#
_entry.id   AF-A0A2M9CRG4-F1
#
_cell.length_a   1.000
_cell.length_b   1.000
_cell.length_c   1.000
_cell.angle_alpha   90.00
_cell.angle_beta   90.00
_cell.angle_gamma   90.00
#
_symmetry.space_group_name_H-M   'P 1'
#
loop_
_entity.id
_entity.type
_entity.pdbx_description
1 polymer ?
#
loop_
_entity_poly.entity_id
_entity_poly.type
_entity_poly.pdbx_seq_one_letter_code
_entity_poly.pdbx_strand_id
1 'polypeptide(L)'
;MDDTATVPEAPRPDRRARVRARVVTYGLVGVLVVGALAKVEVWPLTSFHLFSAVRTGTSVGLELVAVADDGSRAPVVLDPAHPVLVTTAHEFGDLPGATPADQRRMVAAWLDAAHVDPADVSAVRLERVHRLADPDGVWHEDARELVTEVRP
;
A
#
# COMPACT_ATOMS: atom_id res chain seq x y z
N MET A 1 4.99 43.32 56.11
CA MET A 1 4.89 42.00 56.77
C MET A 1 5.15 41.01 55.67
N ASP A 2 6.44 40.86 55.35
CA ASP A 2 6.93 40.08 54.23
C ASP A 2 7.70 38.86 54.75
N ASP A 3 7.61 37.81 53.93
CA ASP A 3 8.50 36.65 53.80
C ASP A 3 8.46 35.57 54.90
N THR A 4 8.49 34.29 54.59
CA THR A 4 8.90 33.61 53.36
C THR A 4 8.21 32.25 53.31
N ALA A 5 7.55 31.90 52.21
CA ALA A 5 7.13 30.52 51.98
C ALA A 5 8.40 29.68 51.76
N THR A 6 8.73 28.81 52.72
CA THR A 6 9.80 27.82 52.57
C THR A 6 9.46 26.90 51.40
N VAL A 7 10.14 27.10 50.27
CA VAL A 7 10.14 26.15 49.15
C VAL A 7 10.79 24.86 49.65
N PRO A 8 10.13 23.69 49.59
CA PRO A 8 10.73 22.44 50.00
C PRO A 8 11.94 22.13 49.11
N GLU A 9 13.12 22.02 49.72
CA GLU A 9 14.36 21.66 49.04
C GLU A 9 14.22 20.26 48.43
N ALA A 10 14.31 20.15 47.10
CA ALA A 10 14.19 18.88 46.42
C ALA A 10 15.29 17.92 46.90
N PRO A 11 14.96 16.65 47.20
CA PRO A 11 15.94 15.70 47.73
C PRO A 11 17.13 15.58 46.77
N ARG A 12 18.34 15.87 47.29
CA ARG A 12 19.58 15.79 46.51
C ARG A 12 19.73 14.37 45.97
N PRO A 13 19.91 14.17 44.66
CA PRO A 13 19.97 12.82 44.10
C PRO A 13 21.17 12.08 44.67
N ASP A 14 20.89 10.99 45.40
CA ASP A 14 21.91 10.12 46.00
C ASP A 14 22.93 9.72 44.91
N ARG A 15 24.23 9.90 45.21
CA ARG A 15 25.33 9.55 44.31
C ARG A 15 25.21 8.11 43.84
N ARG A 16 24.69 7.21 44.68
CA ARG A 16 24.42 5.81 44.35
C ARG A 16 23.31 5.65 43.31
N ALA A 17 22.27 6.48 43.37
CA ALA A 17 21.21 6.50 42.37
C ALA A 17 21.72 6.98 41.00
N ARG A 18 22.60 7.98 40.97
CA ARG A 18 23.21 8.46 39.71
C ARG A 18 24.11 7.40 39.06
N VAL A 19 24.92 6.69 39.86
CA VAL A 19 25.77 5.61 39.34
C VAL A 19 24.92 4.45 38.81
N ARG A 20 23.88 4.04 39.54
CA ARG A 20 22.93 3.01 39.08
C ARG A 20 22.23 3.42 37.79
N ALA A 21 21.75 4.65 37.70
CA ALA A 21 21.13 5.17 36.49
C ALA A 21 22.09 5.08 35.28
N ARG A 22 23.34 5.51 35.44
CA ARG A 22 24.35 5.43 34.38
C ARG A 22 24.66 3.98 33.97
N VAL A 23 24.79 3.07 34.93
CA VAL A 23 25.02 1.65 34.64
C VAL A 23 23.86 1.06 33.86
N VAL A 24 22.61 1.38 34.24
CA VAL A 24 21.41 0.92 33.53
C VAL A 24 21.36 1.50 32.12
N THR A 25 21.59 2.81 31.96
CA THR A 25 21.56 3.46 30.65
C THR A 25 22.65 2.93 29.73
N TYR A 26 23.90 2.91 30.17
CA TYR A 26 25.00 2.43 29.34
C TYR A 26 24.94 0.92 29.12
N GLY A 27 24.41 0.15 30.06
CA GLY A 27 24.12 -1.27 29.88
C GLY A 27 23.08 -1.51 28.78
N LEU A 28 21.97 -0.76 28.80
CA LEU A 28 20.93 -0.86 27.78
C LEU A 28 21.45 -0.45 26.40
N VAL A 29 22.18 0.66 26.32
CA VAL A 29 22.82 1.13 25.07
C VAL A 29 23.83 0.09 24.57
N GLY A 30 24.64 -0.48 25.46
CA GLY A 30 25.60 -1.53 25.12
C GLY A 30 24.92 -2.77 24.54
N VAL A 31 23.83 -3.25 25.14
CA VAL A 31 23.03 -4.37 24.62
C VAL A 31 22.49 -4.07 23.21
N LEU A 32 21.99 -2.85 22.97
CA LEU A 32 21.50 -2.43 21.65
C LEU A 32 22.62 -2.38 20.61
N VAL A 33 23.79 -1.84 20.96
CA VAL A 33 24.96 -1.78 20.07
C VAL A 33 25.48 -3.19 19.74
N VAL A 34 25.55 -4.07 20.73
CA VAL A 34 25.95 -5.47 20.52
C VAL A 34 24.95 -6.20 19.62
N GLY A 35 23.64 -6.02 19.84
CA GLY A 35 22.60 -6.59 18.96
C GLY A 35 22.72 -6.10 17.52
N ALA A 36 22.97 -4.81 17.32
CA ALA A 36 23.19 -4.22 16.00
C ALA A 36 24.45 -4.77 15.30
N LEU A 37 25.57 -4.89 16.02
CA LEU A 37 26.84 -5.37 15.45
C LEU A 37 26.85 -6.87 15.18
N ALA A 38 26.21 -7.67 16.04
CA ALA A 38 26.17 -9.12 15.90
C ALA A 38 25.19 -9.60 14.83
N LYS A 39 24.37 -8.72 14.24
CA LYS A 39 23.25 -9.06 13.34
C LYS A 39 22.33 -10.15 13.92
N VAL A 40 22.28 -10.24 15.24
CA VAL A 40 21.42 -11.21 15.94
C VAL A 40 20.10 -10.52 16.18
N GLU A 41 19.07 -10.96 15.47
CA GLU A 41 17.68 -10.56 15.68
C GLU A 41 17.19 -11.15 17.02
N VAL A 42 17.65 -10.60 18.14
CA VAL A 42 17.13 -10.94 19.46
C VAL A 42 15.80 -10.20 19.64
N TRP A 43 14.75 -10.87 19.20
CA TRP A 43 13.36 -10.49 19.43
C TRP A 43 13.11 -10.38 20.96
N PRO A 44 12.47 -9.31 21.50
CA PRO A 44 11.65 -8.28 20.86
C PRO A 44 12.17 -6.83 21.06
N LEU A 45 13.48 -6.60 21.19
CA LEU A 45 13.99 -5.24 21.51
C LEU A 45 14.10 -4.30 20.29
N THR A 46 13.95 -4.81 19.07
CA THR A 46 14.10 -4.06 17.82
C THR A 46 12.89 -4.26 16.92
N SER A 47 11.77 -3.58 17.21
CA SER A 47 10.52 -3.61 16.45
C SER A 47 10.59 -3.11 14.99
N PHE A 48 11.79 -3.03 14.40
CA PHE A 48 12.02 -2.64 13.01
C PHE A 48 11.37 -3.61 12.00
N HIS A 49 11.27 -4.90 12.35
CA HIS A 49 10.68 -5.90 11.46
C HIS A 49 9.14 -5.97 11.49
N LEU A 50 8.49 -5.44 12.52
CA LEU A 50 7.02 -5.45 12.61
C LEU A 50 6.36 -4.48 11.61
N PHE A 51 7.08 -3.45 11.17
CA PHE A 51 6.61 -2.53 10.12
C PHE A 51 7.30 -2.73 8.76
N SER A 52 8.43 -3.46 8.69
CA SER A 52 9.14 -3.70 7.42
C SER A 52 8.67 -4.93 6.66
N ALA A 53 7.93 -5.86 7.29
CA ALA A 53 7.48 -7.10 6.68
C ALA A 53 6.05 -7.05 6.09
N VAL A 54 5.50 -5.84 5.88
CA VAL A 54 4.33 -5.62 5.01
C VAL A 54 4.74 -4.70 3.86
N ARG A 55 5.89 -4.97 3.24
CA ARG A 55 6.04 -4.70 1.82
C ARG A 55 5.47 -5.94 1.14
N THR A 56 4.14 -6.04 1.04
CA THR A 56 3.51 -7.07 0.21
C THR A 56 4.02 -6.82 -1.20
N GLY A 57 5.09 -7.52 -1.60
CA GLY A 57 5.64 -7.50 -2.95
C GLY A 57 4.70 -8.14 -3.96
N THR A 58 3.41 -8.20 -3.64
CA THR A 58 2.30 -8.71 -4.41
C THR A 58 1.22 -7.63 -4.39
N SER A 59 0.70 -7.30 -5.56
CA SER A 59 -0.46 -6.43 -5.73
C SER A 59 -1.46 -7.13 -6.64
N VAL A 60 -2.73 -7.04 -6.31
CA VAL A 60 -3.82 -7.52 -7.18
C VAL A 60 -4.70 -6.33 -7.50
N GLY A 61 -4.91 -6.06 -8.79
CA GLY A 61 -5.75 -4.97 -9.28
C GLY A 61 -6.77 -5.46 -10.30
N LEU A 62 -7.82 -4.67 -10.49
CA LEU A 62 -8.74 -4.83 -11.62
C LEU A 62 -8.40 -3.79 -12.68
N GLU A 63 -8.33 -4.22 -13.93
CA GLU A 63 -8.12 -3.37 -15.10
C GLU A 63 -9.25 -3.57 -16.10
N LEU A 64 -9.72 -2.47 -16.68
CA LEU A 64 -10.66 -2.49 -17.78
C LEU A 64 -9.89 -2.38 -19.10
N VAL A 65 -10.11 -3.30 -20.03
CA VAL A 65 -9.39 -3.42 -21.30
C VAL A 65 -10.39 -3.39 -22.45
N ALA A 66 -10.26 -2.40 -23.33
CA ALA A 66 -11.00 -2.34 -24.58
C ALA A 66 -10.32 -3.25 -25.62
N VAL A 67 -11.13 -4.04 -26.31
CA VAL A 67 -10.72 -4.91 -27.40
C VAL A 67 -11.34 -4.38 -28.68
N ALA A 68 -10.52 -4.04 -29.68
CA ALA A 68 -11.01 -3.59 -30.98
C ALA A 68 -11.41 -4.78 -31.88
N ASP A 69 -11.99 -4.50 -33.05
CA ASP A 69 -12.40 -5.52 -34.02
C ASP A 69 -11.23 -6.32 -34.61
N ASP A 70 -10.05 -5.72 -34.69
CA ASP A 70 -8.81 -6.39 -35.12
C ASP A 70 -8.18 -7.26 -34.02
N GLY A 71 -8.79 -7.29 -32.82
CA GLY A 71 -8.31 -8.01 -31.65
C GLY A 71 -7.21 -7.28 -30.88
N SER A 72 -6.84 -6.06 -31.27
CA SER A 72 -5.94 -5.22 -30.50
C SER A 72 -6.57 -4.87 -29.14
N ARG A 73 -5.70 -4.70 -28.13
CA ARG A 73 -6.11 -4.48 -26.75
C ARG A 73 -5.50 -3.20 -26.23
N ALA A 74 -6.32 -2.35 -25.62
CA ALA A 74 -5.87 -1.12 -24.99
C ALA A 74 -6.50 -0.98 -23.60
N PRO A 75 -5.72 -0.60 -22.57
CA PRO A 75 -6.29 -0.30 -21.26
C PRO A 75 -7.21 0.92 -21.36
N VAL A 76 -8.36 0.86 -20.70
CA VAL A 76 -9.28 1.99 -20.57
C VAL A 76 -8.78 2.87 -19.43
N VAL A 77 -8.17 4.00 -19.77
CA VAL A 77 -7.56 4.93 -18.81
C VAL A 77 -8.50 6.11 -18.56
N LEU A 78 -9.08 6.16 -17.37
CA LEU A 78 -10.04 7.20 -16.96
C LEU A 78 -9.38 8.54 -16.60
N ASP A 79 -8.15 8.53 -16.08
CA ASP A 79 -7.34 9.74 -15.86
C ASP A 79 -5.91 9.52 -16.41
N PRO A 80 -5.54 10.20 -17.51
CA PRO A 80 -4.20 10.12 -18.09
C PRO A 80 -3.10 10.68 -17.16
N ALA A 81 -3.44 11.60 -16.26
CA ALA A 81 -2.49 12.18 -15.30
C ALA A 81 -2.20 11.24 -14.14
N HIS A 82 -3.14 10.34 -13.82
CA HIS A 82 -2.99 9.39 -12.72
C HIS A 82 -3.55 7.99 -13.08
N PRO A 83 -2.96 7.31 -14.07
CA PRO A 83 -3.45 6.01 -14.56
C PRO A 83 -3.46 4.93 -13.46
N VAL A 84 -2.64 5.09 -12.41
CA VAL A 84 -2.51 4.16 -11.29
C VAL A 84 -3.50 4.47 -10.16
N LEU A 85 -3.99 5.71 -10.02
CA LEU A 85 -4.88 6.11 -8.91
C LEU A 85 -6.36 5.85 -9.20
N VAL A 86 -6.76 5.70 -10.46
CA VAL A 86 -8.17 5.49 -10.82
C VAL A 86 -8.54 4.00 -10.95
N THR A 87 -7.57 3.09 -10.91
CA THR A 87 -7.83 1.63 -10.82
C THR A 87 -8.12 1.19 -9.39
N THR A 88 -8.86 2.00 -8.63
CA THR A 88 -9.32 1.61 -7.31
C THR A 88 -10.31 0.46 -7.52
N ALA A 89 -9.90 -0.76 -7.19
CA ALA A 89 -10.62 -2.02 -7.41
C ALA A 89 -12.09 -2.04 -6.96
N HIS A 90 -12.54 -1.04 -6.19
CA HIS A 90 -13.94 -0.84 -5.85
C HIS A 90 -14.81 -0.45 -7.05
N GLU A 91 -14.38 0.44 -7.93
CA GLU A 91 -15.28 0.98 -8.98
C GLU A 91 -15.67 -0.09 -10.01
N PHE A 92 -14.76 -1.02 -10.31
CA PHE A 92 -15.04 -2.13 -11.22
C PHE A 92 -15.56 -3.40 -10.54
N GLY A 93 -15.52 -3.45 -9.20
CA GLY A 93 -15.85 -4.65 -8.42
C GLY A 93 -17.29 -5.12 -8.60
N ASP A 94 -18.21 -4.19 -8.85
CA ASP A 94 -19.63 -4.48 -8.99
C ASP A 94 -20.03 -5.00 -10.38
N LEU A 95 -19.18 -4.80 -11.39
CA LEU A 95 -19.49 -5.14 -12.79
C LEU A 95 -19.89 -6.61 -12.97
N PRO A 96 -19.17 -7.62 -12.42
CA PRO A 96 -19.54 -9.02 -12.60
C PRO A 96 -20.88 -9.40 -11.96
N GLY A 97 -21.32 -8.65 -10.94
CA GLY A 97 -22.58 -8.89 -10.22
C GLY A 97 -23.79 -8.15 -10.78
N ALA A 98 -23.56 -7.15 -11.65
CA ALA A 98 -24.61 -6.34 -12.24
C ALA A 98 -25.42 -7.10 -13.32
N THR A 99 -26.64 -6.64 -13.60
CA THR A 99 -27.44 -7.23 -14.70
C THR A 99 -26.78 -6.93 -16.05
N PRO A 100 -27.03 -7.72 -17.12
CA PRO A 100 -26.43 -7.45 -18.43
C PRO A 100 -26.74 -6.06 -19.00
N ALA A 101 -27.90 -5.48 -18.66
CA ALA A 101 -28.25 -4.13 -19.06
C ALA A 101 -27.44 -3.09 -18.27
N ASP A 102 -27.26 -3.30 -16.97
CA ASP A 102 -26.47 -2.42 -16.11
C ASP A 102 -24.98 -2.48 -16.46
N GLN A 103 -24.46 -3.68 -16.76
CA GLN A 103 -23.09 -3.89 -17.23
C GLN A 103 -22.78 -3.04 -18.47
N ARG A 104 -23.67 -3.07 -19.48
CA ARG A 104 -23.51 -2.24 -20.68
C ARG A 104 -23.52 -0.75 -20.37
N ARG A 105 -24.42 -0.29 -19.49
CA ARG A 105 -24.45 1.12 -19.08
C ARG A 105 -23.17 1.54 -18.35
N MET A 106 -22.65 0.70 -17.45
CA MET A 106 -21.42 0.96 -16.71
C MET A 106 -20.23 1.05 -17.69
N VAL A 107 -20.12 0.08 -18.60
CA VAL A 107 -19.07 0.07 -19.63
C VAL A 107 -19.16 1.28 -20.54
N ALA A 108 -20.36 1.64 -21.02
CA ALA A 108 -20.55 2.83 -21.85
C ALA A 108 -20.11 4.11 -21.11
N ALA A 109 -20.44 4.24 -19.82
CA ALA A 109 -20.01 5.38 -19.01
C ALA A 109 -18.49 5.45 -18.83
N TRP A 110 -17.81 4.31 -18.68
CA TRP A 110 -16.35 4.29 -18.57
C TRP A 110 -15.65 4.55 -19.90
N LEU A 111 -16.19 4.04 -21.02
CA LEU A 111 -15.65 4.37 -22.35
C LEU A 111 -15.78 5.86 -22.64
N ASP A 112 -16.94 6.46 -22.32
CA ASP A 112 -17.17 7.90 -22.44
C ASP A 112 -16.16 8.71 -21.60
N ALA A 113 -15.98 8.35 -20.32
CA ALA A 113 -15.01 8.99 -19.44
C ALA A 113 -13.56 8.84 -19.94
N ALA A 114 -13.22 7.70 -20.55
CA ALA A 114 -11.92 7.46 -21.16
C ALA A 114 -11.77 8.04 -22.57
N HIS A 115 -12.80 8.71 -23.10
CA HIS A 115 -12.84 9.27 -24.46
C HIS A 115 -12.58 8.21 -25.55
N VAL A 116 -13.09 6.99 -25.33
CA VAL A 116 -13.03 5.88 -26.29
C VAL A 116 -14.37 5.76 -26.99
N ASP A 117 -14.37 5.77 -28.33
CA ASP A 117 -15.60 5.56 -29.10
C ASP A 117 -16.05 4.08 -28.98
N PRO A 118 -17.27 3.80 -28.48
CA PRO A 118 -17.76 2.42 -28.39
C PRO A 118 -17.87 1.74 -29.77
N ALA A 119 -17.95 2.49 -30.88
CA ALA A 119 -17.97 1.91 -32.22
C ALA A 119 -16.64 1.25 -32.61
N ASP A 120 -15.53 1.67 -32.00
CA ASP A 120 -14.19 1.11 -32.23
C ASP A 120 -13.89 -0.11 -31.32
N VAL A 121 -14.84 -0.48 -30.46
CA VAL A 121 -14.67 -1.49 -29.41
C VAL A 121 -15.63 -2.66 -29.63
N SER A 122 -15.06 -3.84 -29.91
CA SER A 122 -15.81 -5.08 -30.08
C SER A 122 -16.24 -5.70 -28.74
N ALA A 123 -15.41 -5.52 -27.71
CA ALA A 123 -15.67 -5.98 -26.35
C ALA A 123 -14.85 -5.20 -25.33
N VAL A 124 -15.36 -5.11 -24.10
CA VAL A 124 -14.66 -4.59 -22.94
C VAL A 124 -14.49 -5.71 -21.93
N ARG A 125 -13.25 -5.94 -21.51
CA ARG A 125 -12.86 -6.98 -20.57
C ARG A 125 -12.49 -6.37 -19.24
N LEU A 126 -13.04 -6.94 -18.17
CA LEU A 126 -12.53 -6.73 -16.83
C LEU A 126 -11.54 -7.84 -16.53
N GLU A 127 -10.29 -7.47 -16.30
CA GLU A 127 -9.20 -8.40 -16.05
C GLU A 127 -8.61 -8.18 -14.66
N ARG A 128 -8.33 -9.27 -13.95
CA ARG A 128 -7.62 -9.27 -12.67
C ARG A 128 -6.14 -9.43 -12.95
N VAL A 129 -5.34 -8.48 -12.50
CA VAL A 129 -3.90 -8.43 -12.76
C VAL A 129 -3.14 -8.63 -11.46
N HIS A 130 -2.28 -9.63 -11.44
CA HIS A 130 -1.37 -9.94 -10.36
C HIS A 130 0.00 -9.36 -10.70
N ARG A 131 0.52 -8.50 -9.81
CA ARG A 131 1.83 -7.88 -9.97
C ARG A 131 2.74 -8.25 -8.81
N LEU A 132 4.01 -8.48 -9.13
CA LEU A 132 5.07 -8.75 -8.18
C LEU A 132 6.08 -7.60 -8.20
N ALA A 133 6.50 -7.14 -7.03
CA ALA A 133 7.63 -6.23 -6.92
C ALA A 133 8.93 -7.03 -6.87
N ASP A 134 9.90 -6.67 -7.73
CA ASP A 134 11.25 -7.21 -7.65
C ASP A 134 12.03 -6.60 -6.46
N PRO A 135 13.25 -7.10 -6.16
CA PRO A 135 14.06 -6.56 -5.06
C PRO A 135 14.42 -5.08 -5.22
N ASP A 136 14.46 -4.58 -6.44
CA ASP A 136 14.75 -3.18 -6.78
C ASP A 136 13.50 -2.28 -6.64
N GLY A 137 12.32 -2.88 -6.41
CA GLY A 137 11.04 -2.20 -6.23
C GLY A 137 10.29 -1.91 -7.52
N VAL A 138 10.70 -2.50 -8.65
CA VAL A 138 9.98 -2.43 -9.92
C VAL A 138 8.87 -3.46 -9.92
N TRP A 139 7.67 -3.06 -10.34
CA TRP A 139 6.51 -3.94 -10.45
C TRP A 139 6.47 -4.62 -11.82
N HIS A 140 6.27 -5.94 -11.80
CA HIS A 140 6.11 -6.77 -12.98
C HIS A 140 4.77 -7.50 -12.91
N GLU A 141 4.06 -7.62 -14.03
CA GLU A 141 2.90 -8.49 -14.12
C GLU A 141 3.34 -9.96 -14.08
N ASP A 142 2.76 -10.75 -13.19
CA ASP A 142 3.02 -12.18 -13.04
C ASP A 142 1.89 -13.01 -13.68
N ALA A 143 0.65 -12.57 -13.51
CA ALA A 143 -0.52 -13.24 -14.06
C ALA A 143 -1.68 -12.28 -14.35
N ARG A 144 -2.54 -12.70 -15.28
CA ARG A 144 -3.76 -12.00 -15.68
C ARG A 144 -4.89 -12.98 -15.91
N GLU A 145 -6.06 -12.65 -15.37
CA GLU A 145 -7.27 -13.48 -15.44
C GLU A 145 -8.45 -12.65 -15.95
N LEU A 146 -9.23 -13.20 -16.88
CA LEU A 146 -10.48 -12.57 -17.31
C LEU A 146 -11.56 -12.79 -16.25
N VAL A 147 -12.09 -11.69 -15.69
CA VAL A 147 -13.19 -11.72 -14.72
C VAL A 147 -14.53 -11.69 -15.43
N THR A 148 -14.72 -10.75 -16.37
CA THR A 148 -15.93 -10.67 -17.18
C THR A 148 -15.67 -9.97 -18.51
N GLU A 149 -16.50 -10.25 -19.51
CA GLU A 149 -16.46 -9.61 -20.82
C GLU A 149 -17.85 -9.06 -21.12
N VAL A 150 -17.90 -7.80 -21.52
CA VAL A 150 -19.13 -7.08 -21.86
C VAL A 150 -18.98 -6.50 -23.25
N ARG A 151 -19.99 -6.68 -24.10
CA ARG A 151 -20.03 -6.00 -25.39
C ARG A 151 -20.76 -4.67 -25.22
N PRO A 152 -20.13 -3.53 -25.59
CA PRO A 152 -20.74 -2.21 -25.45
C PRO A 152 -22.07 -2.09 -26.23
#